data_AF-A0A958GN05-F1
#
_entry.id   AF-A0A958GN05-F1
#
_cell.length_a   1.000
_cell.length_b   1.000
_cell.length_c   1.000
_cell.angle_alpha   90.00
_cell.angle_beta   90.00
_cell.angle_gamma   90.00
#
_symmetry.space_group_name_H-M   'P 1'
#
loop_
_entity.id
_entity.type
_entity.pdbx_description
1 polymer ?
#
loop_
_entity_poly.entity_id
_entity_poly.type
_entity_poly.pdbx_seq_one_letter_code
_entity_poly.pdbx_strand_id
1 'polypeptide(L)'
;MATRFVKNLITLTGAILGSAAAAQACPDIDGIADLNCDGKVQIVCFGDSITFGRADSLGIGYPGRLNFHFPNAVVVNLGNPGEKTPLGRQRAAREFAQFPGTDYAIVLEGVNDFFLDDRSSITTRDNVLAMIRSAKNTGAVALLGNLTDVRRTTQKDWVRLVNTRLNPHRQIDFFSLGDNIISSDLLHPDAAGYDAMALLAAQVVSAMSTANRPVDADNDGIYDFAEPRYGTSTLSADSDNDGLLDGAEVFTYHSNPLAVDSDGDGFNDADEVAVGGNPADPRPGSPTLKSLQVVRP
;
A
#
# COMPACT_ATOMS: atom_id res chain seq x y z
N MET A 1 -12.84 -62.64 -29.41
CA MET A 1 -11.50 -62.54 -30.04
C MET A 1 -10.68 -61.59 -29.17
N ALA A 2 -9.85 -62.09 -28.25
CA ALA A 2 -8.48 -62.58 -28.47
C ALA A 2 -7.44 -61.43 -28.59
N THR A 3 -6.86 -61.09 -27.44
CA THR A 3 -5.45 -60.80 -27.10
C THR A 3 -4.44 -60.42 -28.20
N ARG A 4 -3.68 -59.31 -27.99
CA ARG A 4 -2.23 -59.10 -28.29
C ARG A 4 -1.79 -57.73 -27.74
N PHE A 5 -0.96 -57.63 -26.67
CA PHE A 5 0.51 -57.73 -26.56
C PHE A 5 1.31 -56.42 -26.79
N VAL A 6 1.88 -55.92 -25.66
CA VAL A 6 3.25 -55.39 -25.41
C VAL A 6 3.61 -53.90 -25.65
N LYS A 7 3.92 -53.27 -24.50
CA LYS A 7 5.00 -52.33 -24.13
C LYS A 7 5.61 -51.43 -25.23
N ASN A 8 5.64 -50.13 -24.95
CA ASN A 8 6.93 -49.44 -24.83
C ASN A 8 6.88 -48.26 -23.86
N LEU A 9 7.97 -48.15 -23.13
CA LEU A 9 8.35 -47.22 -22.08
C LEU A 9 9.01 -46.00 -22.74
N ILE A 10 8.52 -44.79 -22.49
CA ILE A 10 9.35 -43.57 -22.54
C ILE A 10 9.01 -42.74 -21.32
N THR A 11 9.94 -42.82 -20.38
CA THR A 11 10.17 -41.89 -19.28
C THR A 11 10.35 -40.48 -19.84
N LEU A 12 9.57 -39.51 -19.36
CA LEU A 12 10.04 -38.13 -19.28
C LEU A 12 9.77 -37.65 -17.85
N THR A 13 10.86 -37.54 -17.11
CA THR A 13 10.97 -36.85 -15.83
C THR A 13 10.42 -35.44 -15.98
N GLY A 14 9.24 -35.19 -15.43
CA GLY A 14 8.80 -33.83 -15.14
C GLY A 14 9.67 -33.31 -14.01
N ALA A 15 10.63 -32.45 -14.35
CA ALA A 15 11.32 -31.63 -13.39
C ALA A 15 10.27 -30.88 -12.56
N ILE A 16 10.31 -31.07 -11.24
CA ILE A 16 9.70 -30.13 -10.31
C ILE A 16 10.56 -28.88 -10.43
N LEU A 17 10.18 -27.98 -11.33
CA LEU A 17 10.55 -26.58 -11.21
C LEU A 17 9.84 -26.11 -9.95
N GLY A 18 10.57 -26.14 -8.83
CA GLY A 18 10.24 -25.29 -7.70
C GLY A 18 10.17 -23.89 -8.27
N SER A 19 9.00 -23.29 -8.21
CA SER A 19 8.84 -21.87 -8.47
C SER A 19 9.81 -21.16 -7.53
N ALA A 20 10.92 -20.64 -8.06
CA ALA A 20 11.59 -19.52 -7.43
C ALA A 20 10.47 -18.53 -7.08
N ALA A 21 10.28 -18.29 -5.79
CA ALA A 21 9.29 -17.34 -5.34
C ALA A 21 9.57 -16.07 -6.12
N ALA A 22 8.60 -15.62 -6.94
CA ALA A 22 8.76 -14.39 -7.68
C ALA A 22 9.11 -13.31 -6.66
N ALA A 23 10.32 -12.76 -6.74
CA ALA A 23 10.78 -11.79 -5.78
C ALA A 23 9.82 -10.60 -5.84
N GLN A 24 9.25 -10.27 -4.68
CA GLN A 24 8.29 -9.19 -4.57
C GLN A 24 9.09 -7.92 -4.30
N ALA A 25 9.04 -6.98 -5.26
CA ALA A 25 9.45 -5.58 -5.08
C ALA A 25 9.14 -5.09 -3.67
N CYS A 26 10.08 -4.40 -3.01
CA CYS A 26 9.94 -3.69 -1.72
C CYS A 26 8.62 -4.06 -1.05
N PRO A 27 8.59 -5.18 -0.29
CA PRO A 27 7.46 -6.08 -0.24
C PRO A 27 6.11 -5.39 -0.04
N ASP A 28 5.14 -5.76 -0.88
CA ASP A 28 3.77 -5.28 -0.70
C ASP A 28 3.26 -5.65 0.70
N ILE A 29 2.64 -4.68 1.36
CA ILE A 29 1.98 -4.86 2.65
C ILE A 29 0.48 -4.84 2.39
N ASP A 30 -0.21 -5.93 2.73
CA ASP A 30 -1.64 -6.11 2.48
C ASP A 30 -2.05 -5.92 1.00
N GLY A 31 -1.13 -6.23 0.07
CA GLY A 31 -1.35 -6.08 -1.37
C GLY A 31 -1.26 -4.63 -1.88
N ILE A 32 -0.69 -3.71 -1.10
CA ILE A 32 -0.34 -2.36 -1.54
C ILE A 32 1.17 -2.12 -1.41
N ALA A 33 1.73 -1.36 -2.34
CA ALA A 33 3.16 -1.15 -2.44
C ALA A 33 3.68 -0.25 -1.32
N ASP A 34 4.79 -0.63 -0.70
CA ASP A 34 5.66 0.30 0.02
C ASP A 34 6.41 1.14 -1.02
N LEU A 35 5.94 2.37 -1.24
CA LEU A 35 6.42 3.21 -2.34
C LEU A 35 7.81 3.80 -2.07
N ASN A 36 8.25 3.77 -0.82
CA ASN A 36 9.50 4.38 -0.39
C ASN A 36 10.54 3.34 0.11
N CYS A 37 10.12 2.07 0.15
CA CYS A 37 10.92 0.91 0.48
C CYS A 37 11.57 1.02 1.87
N ASP A 38 10.79 1.41 2.88
CA ASP A 38 11.21 1.51 4.28
C ASP A 38 10.64 0.42 5.21
N GLY A 39 9.97 -0.58 4.64
CA GLY A 39 9.46 -1.76 5.31
C GLY A 39 8.10 -1.56 5.98
N LYS A 40 7.38 -0.48 5.65
CA LYS A 40 6.04 -0.20 6.16
C LYS A 40 5.24 0.54 5.10
N VAL A 41 3.92 0.38 5.16
CA VAL A 41 2.99 1.23 4.41
C VAL A 41 2.28 2.16 5.38
N GLN A 42 2.40 3.47 5.15
CA GLN A 42 1.71 4.49 5.94
C GLN A 42 0.66 5.23 5.11
N ILE A 43 -0.58 5.24 5.62
CA ILE A 43 -1.71 5.94 5.02
C ILE A 43 -2.16 7.07 5.94
N VAL A 44 -1.99 8.32 5.52
CA VAL A 44 -2.41 9.49 6.31
C VAL A 44 -3.76 10.02 5.80
N CYS A 45 -4.80 9.91 6.62
CA CYS A 45 -6.12 10.44 6.34
C CYS A 45 -6.31 11.82 7.00
N PHE A 46 -6.36 12.88 6.21
CA PHE A 46 -6.51 14.27 6.65
C PHE A 46 -7.92 14.79 6.35
N GLY A 47 -8.53 15.46 7.32
CA GLY A 47 -9.82 16.11 7.08
C GLY A 47 -10.50 16.63 8.34
N ASP A 48 -11.82 16.75 8.28
CA ASP A 48 -12.64 17.33 9.34
C ASP A 48 -13.37 16.26 10.21
N SER A 49 -14.59 16.57 10.64
CA SER A 49 -15.47 15.70 11.43
C SER A 49 -15.74 14.33 10.79
N ILE A 50 -15.78 14.25 9.45
CA ILE A 50 -16.06 12.99 8.76
C ILE A 50 -14.83 12.08 8.84
N THR A 51 -13.64 12.61 8.55
CA THR A 51 -12.38 11.87 8.74
C THR A 51 -12.20 11.46 10.20
N PHE A 52 -12.57 12.33 11.15
CA PHE A 52 -12.54 12.03 12.58
C PHE A 52 -13.47 10.86 12.98
N GLY A 53 -14.57 10.65 12.26
CA GLY A 53 -15.57 9.63 12.59
C GLY A 53 -16.71 10.13 13.48
N ARG A 54 -17.14 11.38 13.33
CA ARG A 54 -18.33 11.87 14.07
C ARG A 54 -19.58 11.07 13.66
N ALA A 55 -20.46 10.81 14.63
CA ALA A 55 -21.66 9.97 14.50
C ALA A 55 -21.40 8.47 14.25
N ASP A 56 -20.13 8.05 14.22
CA ASP A 56 -19.75 6.65 14.25
C ASP A 56 -19.93 6.06 15.66
N SER A 57 -20.60 4.91 15.76
CA SER A 57 -20.73 4.19 17.03
C SER A 57 -19.40 3.65 17.55
N LEU A 58 -18.42 3.42 16.67
CA LEU A 58 -17.08 2.96 17.04
C LEU A 58 -16.11 4.12 17.30
N GLY A 59 -16.44 5.34 16.83
CA GLY A 59 -15.58 6.51 16.96
C GLY A 59 -14.24 6.42 16.20
N ILE A 60 -14.17 5.60 15.15
CA ILE A 60 -12.93 5.37 14.37
C ILE A 60 -13.01 5.92 12.93
N GLY A 61 -14.22 6.27 12.48
CA GLY A 61 -14.47 6.82 11.15
C GLY A 61 -14.14 5.86 10.02
N TYR A 62 -14.00 6.39 8.80
CA TYR A 62 -13.48 5.61 7.68
C TYR A 62 -11.98 5.28 7.82
N PRO A 63 -11.10 6.13 8.42
CA PRO A 63 -9.68 5.79 8.54
C PRO A 63 -9.45 4.56 9.42
N GLY A 64 -10.11 4.45 10.57
CA GLY A 64 -9.94 3.26 11.41
C GLY A 64 -10.51 1.98 10.79
N ARG A 65 -11.55 2.10 9.96
CA ARG A 65 -12.08 0.97 9.17
C ARG A 65 -11.22 0.61 7.97
N LEU A 66 -10.47 1.56 7.42
CA LEU A 66 -9.47 1.30 6.38
C LEU A 66 -8.42 0.30 6.89
N ASN A 67 -8.11 0.32 8.18
CA ASN A 67 -7.23 -0.65 8.84
C ASN A 67 -7.80 -2.09 8.84
N PHE A 68 -9.08 -2.30 8.57
CA PHE A 68 -9.63 -3.66 8.38
C PHE A 68 -9.33 -4.20 6.97
N HIS A 69 -9.08 -3.31 6.01
CA HIS A 69 -8.66 -3.67 4.66
C HIS A 69 -7.15 -3.80 4.54
N PHE A 70 -6.40 -3.03 5.34
CA PHE A 70 -4.94 -3.05 5.40
C PHE A 70 -4.48 -3.19 6.87
N PRO A 71 -4.57 -4.40 7.47
CA PRO A 71 -4.29 -4.62 8.89
C PRO A 71 -2.83 -4.41 9.32
N ASN A 72 -1.88 -4.51 8.39
CA ASN A 72 -0.45 -4.35 8.63
C ASN A 72 0.07 -2.97 8.21
N ALA A 73 -0.77 -2.15 7.54
CA ALA A 73 -0.46 -0.75 7.26
C ALA A 73 -0.65 0.13 8.51
N VAL A 74 0.09 1.23 8.59
CA VAL A 74 -0.08 2.27 9.62
C VAL A 74 -1.07 3.32 9.09
N VAL A 75 -2.32 3.26 9.54
CA VAL A 75 -3.34 4.26 9.16
C VAL A 75 -3.43 5.38 10.21
N VAL A 76 -3.13 6.61 9.80
CA VAL A 76 -3.15 7.80 10.65
C VAL A 76 -4.43 8.60 10.42
N ASN A 77 -5.23 8.81 11.46
CA ASN A 77 -6.42 9.64 11.42
C ASN A 77 -6.13 11.07 11.91
N LEU A 78 -6.08 12.04 10.99
CA LEU A 78 -5.90 13.46 11.26
C LEU A 78 -7.22 14.24 11.08
N GLY A 79 -8.34 13.66 11.45
CA GLY A 79 -9.65 14.32 11.47
C GLY A 79 -9.75 15.42 12.52
N ASN A 80 -10.20 16.62 12.13
CA ASN A 80 -10.38 17.77 13.01
C ASN A 80 -11.83 18.31 12.95
N PRO A 81 -12.72 17.92 13.88
CA PRO A 81 -14.13 18.29 13.81
C PRO A 81 -14.39 19.80 13.72
N GLY A 82 -15.25 20.20 12.78
CA GLY A 82 -15.65 21.60 12.56
C GLY A 82 -14.63 22.47 11.80
N GLU A 83 -13.51 21.89 11.38
CA GLU A 83 -12.48 22.60 10.62
C GLU A 83 -12.99 23.09 9.26
N LYS A 84 -12.55 24.29 8.88
CA LYS A 84 -12.80 24.93 7.59
C LYS A 84 -11.51 24.95 6.79
N THR A 85 -11.62 24.94 5.47
CA THR A 85 -10.46 24.77 4.59
C THR A 85 -9.36 25.82 4.72
N PRO A 86 -9.61 27.09 5.13
CA PRO A 86 -8.51 28.02 5.39
C PRO A 86 -7.59 27.58 6.54
N LEU A 87 -8.16 26.96 7.58
CA LEU A 87 -7.41 26.43 8.71
C LEU A 87 -6.80 25.06 8.37
N GLY A 88 -7.58 24.19 7.73
CA GLY A 88 -7.08 22.89 7.28
C GLY A 88 -5.90 23.03 6.31
N ARG A 89 -5.89 24.04 5.42
CA ARG A 89 -4.72 24.36 4.57
C ARG A 89 -3.47 24.65 5.38
N GLN A 90 -3.59 25.43 6.45
CA GLN A 90 -2.45 25.76 7.32
C GLN A 90 -2.00 24.54 8.13
N ARG A 91 -2.95 23.72 8.59
CA ARG A 91 -2.69 22.50 9.36
C ARG A 91 -2.02 21.44 8.49
N ALA A 92 -2.51 21.18 7.27
CA ALA A 92 -1.92 20.23 6.33
C ALA A 92 -0.42 20.50 6.09
N ALA A 93 -0.04 21.77 5.92
CA ALA A 93 1.36 22.15 5.73
C ALA A 93 2.27 21.78 6.93
N ARG A 94 1.72 21.68 8.14
CA ARG A 94 2.46 21.31 9.36
C ARG A 94 2.35 19.82 9.69
N GLU A 95 1.16 19.23 9.54
CA GLU A 95 0.92 17.85 9.94
C GLU A 95 1.57 16.86 8.98
N PHE A 96 1.44 17.04 7.66
CA PHE A 96 2.07 16.11 6.71
C PHE A 96 3.60 16.06 6.88
N ALA A 97 4.23 17.18 7.24
CA ALA A 97 5.67 17.22 7.50
C ALA A 97 6.12 16.35 8.71
N GLN A 98 5.20 15.97 9.60
CA GLN A 98 5.48 15.07 10.72
C GLN A 98 5.43 13.58 10.31
N PHE A 99 5.00 13.29 9.08
CA PHE A 99 4.85 11.93 8.53
C PHE A 99 5.67 11.76 7.23
N PRO A 100 7.01 11.87 7.28
CA PRO A 100 7.85 11.88 6.08
C PRO A 100 7.89 10.56 5.31
N GLY A 101 7.49 9.44 5.92
CA GLY A 101 7.38 8.12 5.28
C GLY A 101 5.95 7.79 4.88
N THR A 102 5.15 8.78 4.48
CA THR A 102 3.77 8.55 4.02
C THR A 102 3.78 8.05 2.58
N ASP A 103 3.26 6.85 2.34
CA ASP A 103 3.06 6.30 0.99
C ASP A 103 1.80 6.86 0.34
N TYR A 104 0.70 6.90 1.10
CA TYR A 104 -0.60 7.33 0.61
C TYR A 104 -1.19 8.38 1.55
N ALA A 105 -1.79 9.43 0.97
CA ALA A 105 -2.51 10.44 1.74
C ALA A 105 -3.93 10.59 1.21
N ILE A 106 -4.93 10.62 2.08
CA ILE A 106 -6.33 10.87 1.70
C ILE A 106 -6.74 12.20 2.32
N VAL A 107 -7.16 13.15 1.48
CA VAL A 107 -7.69 14.45 1.94
C VAL A 107 -9.19 14.50 1.68
N LEU A 108 -9.97 14.70 2.75
CA LEU A 108 -11.42 14.92 2.71
C LEU A 108 -11.80 16.09 3.60
N GLU A 109 -12.09 17.24 3.00
CA GLU A 109 -12.46 18.43 3.75
C GLU A 109 -13.35 19.36 2.95
N GLY A 110 -14.18 20.14 3.66
CA GLY A 110 -14.73 21.37 3.12
C GLY A 110 -16.20 21.62 3.40
N VAL A 111 -16.97 20.66 3.94
CA VAL A 111 -18.42 20.86 4.14
C VAL A 111 -18.70 22.05 5.08
N ASN A 112 -17.77 22.31 6.02
CA ASN A 112 -17.88 23.42 6.98
C ASN A 112 -17.65 24.81 6.36
N ASP A 113 -17.10 24.92 5.15
CA ASP A 113 -16.94 26.20 4.46
C ASP A 113 -18.28 26.82 4.06
N PHE A 114 -19.36 26.03 4.09
CA PHE A 114 -20.72 26.56 3.99
C PHE A 114 -21.02 27.64 5.03
N PHE A 115 -20.33 27.61 6.18
CA PHE A 115 -20.50 28.59 7.26
C PHE A 115 -19.52 29.76 7.17
N LEU A 116 -18.72 29.88 6.11
CA LEU A 116 -17.98 31.11 5.81
C LEU A 116 -18.93 32.18 5.25
N ASP A 117 -18.56 33.44 5.39
CA ASP A 117 -19.38 34.56 4.90
C ASP A 117 -19.51 34.56 3.37
N ASP A 118 -18.45 34.21 2.65
CA ASP A 118 -18.39 34.23 1.18
C ASP A 118 -18.87 32.92 0.54
N ARG A 119 -18.77 31.79 1.26
CA ARG A 119 -19.10 30.42 0.80
C ARG A 119 -18.51 30.09 -0.57
N SER A 120 -17.34 30.64 -0.88
CA SER A 120 -16.77 30.59 -2.23
C SER A 120 -16.31 29.17 -2.54
N SER A 121 -17.00 28.50 -3.46
CA SER A 121 -16.61 27.16 -3.93
C SER A 121 -15.25 27.14 -4.64
N ILE A 122 -14.81 28.29 -5.16
CA ILE A 122 -13.45 28.49 -5.70
C ILE A 122 -12.44 28.46 -4.57
N THR A 123 -12.67 29.24 -3.51
CA THR A 123 -11.79 29.33 -2.35
C THR A 123 -11.67 27.97 -1.66
N THR A 124 -12.78 27.27 -1.45
CA THR A 124 -12.80 25.90 -0.90
C THR A 124 -11.95 24.97 -1.76
N ARG A 125 -12.17 24.94 -3.09
CA ARG A 125 -11.34 24.13 -4.01
C ARG A 125 -9.85 24.45 -3.85
N ASP A 126 -9.47 25.72 -3.88
CA ASP A 126 -8.06 26.13 -3.84
C ASP A 126 -7.36 25.75 -2.54
N ASN A 127 -8.06 25.84 -1.42
CA ASN A 127 -7.54 25.42 -0.14
C ASN A 127 -7.36 23.90 -0.07
N VAL A 128 -8.34 23.10 -0.52
CA VAL A 128 -8.22 21.64 -0.50
C VAL A 128 -7.11 21.17 -1.46
N LEU A 129 -6.98 21.80 -2.63
CA LEU A 129 -5.83 21.53 -3.53
C LEU A 129 -4.48 21.94 -2.91
N ALA A 130 -4.45 22.93 -2.02
CA ALA A 130 -3.25 23.26 -1.26
C ALA A 130 -2.88 22.17 -0.25
N MET A 131 -3.86 21.56 0.42
CA MET A 131 -3.63 20.42 1.31
C MET A 131 -3.09 19.20 0.54
N ILE A 132 -3.63 18.92 -0.65
CA ILE A 132 -3.10 17.88 -1.55
C ILE A 132 -1.63 18.16 -1.91
N ARG A 133 -1.26 19.42 -2.19
CA ARG A 133 0.14 19.77 -2.41
C ARG A 133 1.01 19.53 -1.18
N SER A 134 0.52 19.84 0.02
CA SER A 134 1.24 19.53 1.26
C SER A 134 1.50 18.04 1.43
N ALA A 135 0.52 17.18 1.11
CA ALA A 135 0.70 15.73 1.11
C ALA A 135 1.72 15.28 0.06
N LYS A 136 1.62 15.75 -1.19
CA LYS A 136 2.57 15.39 -2.25
C LYS A 136 4.02 15.77 -1.92
N ASN A 137 4.22 16.85 -1.17
CA ASN A 137 5.55 17.29 -0.76
C ASN A 137 6.25 16.32 0.21
N THR A 138 5.55 15.34 0.78
CA THR A 138 6.17 14.25 1.56
C THR A 138 6.60 13.07 0.70
N GLY A 139 6.35 13.11 -0.61
CA GLY A 139 6.53 11.96 -1.51
C GLY A 139 5.29 11.07 -1.65
N ALA A 140 4.22 11.34 -0.89
CA ALA A 140 3.02 10.53 -0.90
C ALA A 140 2.24 10.60 -2.22
N VAL A 141 1.62 9.48 -2.59
CA VAL A 141 0.50 9.45 -3.53
C VAL A 141 -0.72 10.07 -2.85
N ALA A 142 -0.95 11.35 -3.12
CA ALA A 142 -2.03 12.12 -2.51
C ALA A 142 -3.36 12.01 -3.28
N LEU A 143 -4.38 11.54 -2.59
CA LEU A 143 -5.74 11.28 -3.06
C LEU A 143 -6.70 12.31 -2.50
N LEU A 144 -7.48 12.92 -3.38
CA LEU A 144 -8.53 13.85 -3.04
C LEU A 144 -9.89 13.15 -3.05
N GLY A 145 -10.54 13.13 -1.89
CA GLY A 145 -11.97 12.84 -1.77
C GLY A 145 -12.80 14.09 -2.07
N ASN A 146 -13.85 13.93 -2.88
CA ASN A 146 -14.88 14.96 -2.94
C ASN A 146 -15.74 14.94 -1.66
N LEU A 147 -16.51 16.01 -1.44
CA LEU A 147 -17.40 16.11 -0.30
C LEU A 147 -18.46 15.01 -0.37
N THR A 148 -18.85 14.44 0.77
CA THR A 148 -19.97 13.49 0.86
C THR A 148 -21.31 14.17 0.54
N ASP A 149 -22.33 13.40 0.19
CA ASP A 149 -23.70 13.93 0.11
C ASP A 149 -24.20 14.36 1.51
N VAL A 150 -25.24 15.19 1.54
CA VAL A 150 -25.85 15.71 2.78
C VAL A 150 -27.37 15.66 2.70
N ARG A 151 -28.03 15.42 3.85
CA ARG A 151 -29.50 15.44 3.95
C ARG A 151 -30.06 16.83 4.23
N ARG A 152 -29.20 17.79 4.57
CA ARG A 152 -29.57 19.19 4.82
C ARG A 152 -29.83 19.92 3.50
N THR A 153 -31.09 20.26 3.26
CA THR A 153 -31.54 20.95 2.03
C THR A 153 -30.80 22.27 1.80
N THR A 154 -30.46 23.00 2.85
CA THR A 154 -29.75 24.29 2.75
C THR A 154 -28.31 24.18 2.26
N GLN A 155 -27.65 23.02 2.45
CA GLN A 155 -26.24 22.81 2.07
C GLN A 155 -26.11 22.03 0.76
N LYS A 156 -27.15 21.28 0.35
CA LYS A 156 -27.07 20.31 -0.75
C LYS A 156 -26.61 20.90 -2.08
N ASP A 157 -27.16 22.04 -2.50
CA ASP A 157 -26.77 22.69 -3.76
C ASP A 157 -25.35 23.27 -3.71
N TRP A 158 -24.95 23.78 -2.54
CA TRP A 158 -23.60 24.30 -2.35
C TRP A 158 -22.55 23.18 -2.41
N VAL A 159 -22.81 22.03 -1.76
CA VAL A 159 -21.93 20.85 -1.82
C VAL A 159 -21.75 20.37 -3.27
N ARG A 160 -22.83 20.27 -4.04
CA ARG A 160 -22.77 19.92 -5.47
C ARG A 160 -21.92 20.90 -6.28
N LEU A 161 -22.03 22.19 -5.99
CA LEU A 161 -21.25 23.23 -6.67
C LEU A 161 -19.76 23.09 -6.37
N VAL A 162 -19.38 22.85 -5.11
CA VAL A 162 -17.98 22.58 -4.74
C VAL A 162 -17.47 21.31 -5.41
N ASN A 163 -18.22 20.22 -5.35
CA ASN A 163 -17.84 18.96 -5.99
C ASN A 163 -17.65 19.11 -7.50
N THR A 164 -18.47 19.91 -8.18
CA THR A 164 -18.27 20.23 -9.60
C THR A 164 -16.87 20.84 -9.87
N ARG A 165 -16.32 21.61 -8.93
CA ARG A 165 -14.97 22.20 -9.03
C ARG A 165 -13.85 21.25 -8.61
N LEU A 166 -14.14 20.29 -7.73
CA LEU A 166 -13.19 19.23 -7.34
C LEU A 166 -13.12 18.10 -8.38
N ASN A 167 -14.17 17.94 -9.19
CA ASN A 167 -14.31 16.82 -10.13
C ASN A 167 -13.09 16.51 -11.00
N PRO A 168 -12.38 17.47 -11.63
CA PRO A 168 -11.21 17.18 -12.44
C PRO A 168 -9.97 16.76 -11.62
N HIS A 169 -10.03 16.86 -10.29
CA HIS A 169 -8.90 16.62 -9.40
C HIS A 169 -9.10 15.44 -8.45
N ARG A 170 -10.35 15.03 -8.20
CA ARG A 170 -10.68 13.96 -7.24
C ARG A 170 -10.27 12.58 -7.76
N GLN A 171 -9.84 11.73 -6.83
CA GLN A 171 -9.59 10.30 -7.06
C GLN A 171 -10.67 9.46 -6.36
N ILE A 172 -11.22 9.96 -5.26
CA ILE A 172 -12.24 9.25 -4.48
C ILE A 172 -13.58 10.00 -4.59
N ASP A 173 -14.61 9.31 -5.08
CA ASP A 173 -15.95 9.86 -5.24
C ASP A 173 -16.87 9.45 -4.09
N PHE A 174 -16.59 9.95 -2.88
CA PHE A 174 -17.45 9.74 -1.72
C PHE A 174 -18.87 10.27 -1.91
N PHE A 175 -19.06 11.31 -2.73
CA PHE A 175 -20.39 11.84 -3.04
C PHE A 175 -21.29 10.79 -3.71
N SER A 176 -20.72 9.91 -4.53
CA SER A 176 -21.47 8.86 -5.25
C SER A 176 -22.11 7.82 -4.33
N LEU A 177 -21.70 7.73 -3.07
CA LEU A 177 -22.32 6.87 -2.05
C LEU A 177 -23.75 7.33 -1.69
N GLY A 178 -24.13 8.55 -2.07
CA GLY A 178 -25.46 9.13 -1.82
C GLY A 178 -25.68 9.52 -0.37
N ASP A 179 -26.90 9.94 -0.02
CA ASP A 179 -27.24 10.40 1.33
C ASP A 179 -27.75 9.30 2.28
N ASN A 180 -27.84 8.06 1.80
CA ASN A 180 -28.18 6.88 2.60
C ASN A 180 -27.10 6.52 3.63
N ILE A 181 -25.85 6.92 3.39
CA ILE A 181 -24.75 6.71 4.35
C ILE A 181 -24.84 7.66 5.55
N ILE A 182 -25.67 8.72 5.46
CA ILE A 182 -25.67 9.83 6.41
C ILE A 182 -26.55 9.49 7.61
N SER A 183 -26.01 9.62 8.81
CA SER A 183 -26.68 9.44 10.10
C SER A 183 -27.79 10.45 10.35
N SER A 184 -28.59 10.25 11.40
CA SER A 184 -29.76 11.09 11.73
C SER A 184 -29.44 12.56 12.00
N ASP A 185 -28.17 12.94 12.16
CA ASP A 185 -27.73 14.33 12.32
C ASP A 185 -27.65 15.13 10.99
N LEU A 186 -27.99 14.46 9.89
CA LEU A 186 -28.15 14.97 8.54
C LEU A 186 -26.84 15.38 7.83
N LEU A 187 -25.68 15.13 8.45
CA LEU A 187 -24.38 15.55 7.92
C LEU A 187 -23.33 14.44 7.95
N HIS A 188 -23.19 13.72 9.06
CA HIS A 188 -22.10 12.78 9.23
C HIS A 188 -22.55 11.37 8.86
N PRO A 189 -21.70 10.55 8.22
CA PRO A 189 -21.99 9.16 8.00
C PRO A 189 -22.31 8.41 9.29
N ASP A 190 -23.18 7.40 9.23
CA ASP A 190 -23.30 6.42 10.31
C ASP A 190 -22.23 5.32 10.19
N ALA A 191 -22.26 4.32 11.07
CA ALA A 191 -21.29 3.24 11.07
C ALA A 191 -21.19 2.49 9.72
N ALA A 192 -22.33 2.15 9.11
CA ALA A 192 -22.37 1.48 7.81
C ALA A 192 -21.93 2.41 6.68
N GLY A 193 -22.23 3.71 6.81
CA GLY A 193 -21.71 4.74 5.93
C GLY A 193 -20.19 4.83 5.95
N TYR A 194 -19.58 4.79 7.14
CA TYR A 194 -18.12 4.76 7.26
C TYR A 194 -17.51 3.46 6.74
N ASP A 195 -18.19 2.31 6.85
CA ASP A 195 -17.77 1.06 6.19
C ASP A 195 -17.74 1.22 4.67
N ALA A 196 -18.80 1.80 4.08
CA ALA A 196 -18.86 2.05 2.64
C ALA A 196 -17.77 3.03 2.16
N MET A 197 -17.48 4.07 2.95
CA MET A 197 -16.38 4.99 2.67
C MET A 197 -15.02 4.30 2.74
N ALA A 198 -14.77 3.48 3.77
CA ALA A 198 -13.51 2.76 3.92
C ALA A 198 -13.27 1.79 2.77
N LEU A 199 -14.31 1.06 2.35
CA LEU A 199 -14.23 0.16 1.19
C LEU A 199 -13.88 0.91 -0.09
N LEU A 200 -14.54 2.04 -0.36
CA LEU A 200 -14.24 2.86 -1.54
C LEU A 200 -12.81 3.41 -1.49
N ALA A 201 -12.37 3.89 -0.32
CA ALA A 201 -11.01 4.37 -0.12
C ALA A 201 -9.99 3.25 -0.35
N ALA A 202 -10.22 2.05 0.18
CA ALA A 202 -9.36 0.89 -0.01
C ALA A 202 -9.20 0.53 -1.49
N GLN A 203 -10.31 0.48 -2.24
CA GLN A 203 -10.28 0.20 -3.68
C GLN A 203 -9.44 1.22 -4.45
N VAL A 204 -9.58 2.51 -4.14
CA VAL A 204 -8.80 3.56 -4.80
C VAL A 204 -7.33 3.50 -4.39
N VAL A 205 -7.01 3.26 -3.10
CA VAL A 205 -5.63 3.07 -2.64
C VAL A 205 -4.97 1.90 -3.36
N SER A 206 -5.62 0.74 -3.46
CA SER A 206 -5.08 -0.41 -4.21
C SER A 206 -4.88 -0.11 -5.69
N ALA A 207 -5.82 0.58 -6.34
CA ALA A 207 -5.64 0.98 -7.74
C ALA A 207 -4.46 1.95 -7.93
N MET A 208 -4.28 2.88 -6.99
CA MET A 208 -3.21 3.88 -7.03
C MET A 208 -1.86 3.31 -6.61
N SER A 209 -1.84 2.29 -5.75
CA SER A 209 -0.67 1.45 -5.49
C SER A 209 -0.12 0.88 -6.79
N THR A 210 -0.94 0.17 -7.56
CA THR A 210 -0.52 -0.42 -8.84
C THR A 210 -0.06 0.64 -9.84
N ALA A 211 -0.78 1.76 -9.95
CA ALA A 211 -0.49 2.78 -10.96
C ALA A 211 0.77 3.62 -10.68
N ASN A 212 1.24 3.65 -9.43
CA ASN A 212 2.36 4.48 -9.00
C ASN A 212 3.55 3.66 -8.48
N ARG A 213 3.63 2.35 -8.79
CA ARG A 213 4.80 1.54 -8.43
C ARG A 213 6.07 2.17 -9.03
N PRO A 214 7.13 2.36 -8.22
CA PRO A 214 8.44 2.76 -8.74
C PRO A 214 8.99 1.73 -9.72
N VAL A 215 9.98 2.17 -10.50
CA VAL A 215 10.67 1.31 -11.48
C VAL A 215 11.54 0.29 -10.74
N ASP A 216 11.50 -0.94 -11.24
CA ASP A 216 12.33 -2.10 -10.87
C ASP A 216 12.77 -2.70 -12.21
N ALA A 217 13.97 -2.33 -12.66
CA ALA A 217 14.40 -2.53 -14.04
C ALA A 217 14.83 -3.98 -14.34
N ASP A 218 15.38 -4.70 -13.37
CA ASP A 218 15.78 -6.09 -13.46
C ASP A 218 14.79 -7.07 -12.82
N ASN A 219 13.76 -6.58 -12.13
CA ASN A 219 12.63 -7.34 -11.59
C ASN A 219 13.06 -8.32 -10.49
N ASP A 220 14.00 -7.91 -9.66
CA ASP A 220 14.58 -8.70 -8.59
C ASP A 220 13.88 -8.47 -7.23
N GLY A 221 13.04 -7.44 -7.17
CA GLY A 221 12.34 -7.07 -5.96
C GLY A 221 12.90 -5.84 -5.22
N ILE A 222 13.88 -5.13 -5.76
CA ILE A 222 14.37 -3.86 -5.21
C ILE A 222 14.12 -2.76 -6.25
N TYR A 223 13.42 -1.69 -5.86
CA TYR A 223 13.24 -0.57 -6.79
C TYR A 223 14.57 0.10 -7.13
N ASP A 224 14.73 0.61 -8.36
CA ASP A 224 15.97 1.24 -8.86
C ASP A 224 16.53 2.34 -7.93
N PHE A 225 15.65 3.07 -7.24
CA PHE A 225 16.06 4.14 -6.31
C PHE A 225 16.55 3.61 -4.96
N ALA A 226 16.19 2.37 -4.61
CA ALA A 226 16.51 1.68 -3.37
C ALA A 226 17.77 0.80 -3.50
N GLU A 227 18.04 0.29 -4.70
CA GLU A 227 19.25 -0.47 -5.08
C GLU A 227 20.57 0.08 -4.47
N PRO A 228 20.88 1.40 -4.58
CA PRO A 228 22.11 1.94 -3.97
C PRO A 228 22.21 1.81 -2.44
N ARG A 229 21.10 1.55 -1.73
CA ARG A 229 21.10 1.34 -0.27
C ARG A 229 21.66 -0.04 0.09
N TYR A 230 21.54 -1.02 -0.80
CA TYR A 230 22.01 -2.39 -0.63
C TYR A 230 23.33 -2.65 -1.36
N GLY A 231 23.73 -1.76 -2.27
CA GLY A 231 24.98 -1.88 -3.02
C GLY A 231 24.88 -2.76 -4.27
N THR A 232 23.65 -3.08 -4.64
CA THR A 232 23.22 -3.90 -5.78
C THR A 232 23.12 -3.05 -7.05
N SER A 233 22.88 -3.70 -8.19
CA SER A 233 22.85 -3.06 -9.50
C SER A 233 21.47 -3.15 -10.15
N THR A 234 20.89 -2.01 -10.56
CA THR A 234 19.57 -1.89 -11.22
C THR A 234 19.41 -2.63 -12.58
N LEU A 235 20.38 -3.44 -12.97
CA LEU A 235 20.43 -4.18 -14.23
C LEU A 235 20.85 -5.65 -14.01
N SER A 236 21.05 -6.06 -12.76
CA SER A 236 21.52 -7.38 -12.37
C SER A 236 20.70 -7.84 -11.17
N ALA A 237 19.74 -8.72 -11.44
CA ALA A 237 18.83 -9.21 -10.41
C ALA A 237 19.49 -10.10 -9.33
N ASP A 238 20.76 -10.44 -9.52
CA ASP A 238 21.60 -11.28 -8.67
C ASP A 238 23.02 -10.68 -8.79
N SER A 239 23.45 -9.97 -7.75
CA SER A 239 24.64 -9.12 -7.77
C SER A 239 25.93 -9.91 -7.52
N ASP A 240 25.87 -11.00 -6.77
CA ASP A 240 27.02 -11.86 -6.48
C ASP A 240 27.08 -13.15 -7.33
N ASN A 241 26.03 -13.41 -8.11
CA ASN A 241 25.86 -14.51 -9.05
C ASN A 241 25.81 -15.90 -8.38
N ASP A 242 25.22 -16.00 -7.19
CA ASP A 242 25.03 -17.26 -6.50
C ASP A 242 23.74 -18.03 -6.90
N GLY A 243 22.81 -17.34 -7.59
CA GLY A 243 21.54 -17.87 -8.04
C GLY A 243 20.33 -17.49 -7.19
N LEU A 244 20.49 -16.70 -6.13
CA LEU A 244 19.45 -16.04 -5.36
C LEU A 244 19.32 -14.58 -5.82
N LEU A 245 18.10 -14.03 -5.76
CA LEU A 245 17.88 -12.65 -6.21
C LEU A 245 18.17 -11.67 -5.07
N ASP A 246 18.73 -10.50 -5.38
CA ASP A 246 19.13 -9.54 -4.35
C ASP A 246 17.94 -9.15 -3.45
N GLY A 247 16.78 -8.87 -4.06
CA GLY A 247 15.55 -8.60 -3.31
C GLY A 247 15.07 -9.75 -2.42
N ALA A 248 15.31 -11.01 -2.80
CA ALA A 248 14.98 -12.16 -1.96
C ALA A 248 15.90 -12.23 -0.74
N GLU A 249 17.19 -12.02 -0.93
CA GLU A 249 18.19 -11.97 0.14
C GLU A 249 17.89 -10.86 1.13
N VAL A 250 17.66 -9.65 0.65
CA VAL A 250 17.41 -8.47 1.49
C VAL A 250 16.11 -8.61 2.29
N PHE A 251 15.01 -8.96 1.64
CA PHE A 251 13.68 -8.85 2.25
C PHE A 251 13.13 -10.15 2.84
N THR A 252 13.58 -11.31 2.37
CA THR A 252 13.06 -12.62 2.81
C THR A 252 14.02 -13.34 3.74
N TYR A 253 15.28 -13.46 3.34
CA TYR A 253 16.29 -14.23 4.07
C TYR A 253 17.11 -13.36 5.04
N HIS A 254 17.09 -12.04 4.83
CA HIS A 254 17.91 -11.10 5.57
C HIS A 254 19.40 -11.43 5.51
N SER A 255 19.84 -11.92 4.34
CA SER A 255 21.23 -12.22 4.00
C SER A 255 21.85 -11.06 3.20
N ASN A 256 23.08 -11.24 2.73
CA ASN A 256 23.85 -10.20 2.07
C ASN A 256 23.92 -10.43 0.55
N PRO A 257 23.25 -9.59 -0.27
CA PRO A 257 23.17 -9.76 -1.74
C PRO A 257 24.49 -9.58 -2.51
N LEU A 258 25.58 -9.41 -1.78
CA LEU A 258 26.93 -9.22 -2.32
C LEU A 258 27.88 -10.34 -1.87
N ALA A 259 27.37 -11.41 -1.27
CA ALA A 259 28.15 -12.53 -0.75
C ALA A 259 27.47 -13.88 -1.00
N VAL A 260 28.06 -14.64 -1.92
CA VAL A 260 27.65 -16.00 -2.30
C VAL A 260 27.38 -16.93 -1.11
N ASP A 261 28.06 -16.70 0.02
CA ASP A 261 27.87 -17.38 1.30
C ASP A 261 27.83 -16.28 2.37
N SER A 262 26.62 -15.89 2.76
CA SER A 262 26.35 -14.71 3.57
C SER A 262 26.77 -14.86 5.04
N ASP A 263 26.66 -16.07 5.60
CA ASP A 263 26.99 -16.35 6.99
C ASP A 263 28.36 -17.02 7.20
N GLY A 264 28.99 -17.47 6.11
CA GLY A 264 30.33 -18.01 6.08
C GLY A 264 30.43 -19.45 6.57
N ASP A 265 29.36 -20.24 6.54
CA ASP A 265 29.36 -21.64 6.98
C ASP A 265 29.86 -22.62 5.91
N GLY A 266 30.05 -22.14 4.68
CA GLY A 266 30.57 -22.88 3.53
C GLY A 266 29.51 -23.42 2.57
N PHE A 267 28.22 -23.14 2.79
CA PHE A 267 27.16 -23.33 1.81
C PHE A 267 26.82 -22.00 1.13
N ASN A 268 26.44 -22.02 -0.16
CA ASN A 268 25.96 -20.79 -0.78
C ASN A 268 24.47 -20.56 -0.47
N ASP A 269 24.07 -19.30 -0.44
CA ASP A 269 22.74 -18.87 -0.01
C ASP A 269 21.64 -19.57 -0.84
N ALA A 270 21.80 -19.63 -2.17
CA ALA A 270 20.85 -20.30 -3.04
C ALA A 270 20.71 -21.82 -2.77
N ASP A 271 21.79 -22.54 -2.42
CA ASP A 271 21.72 -23.97 -2.10
C ASP A 271 21.02 -24.19 -0.75
N GLU A 272 21.27 -23.32 0.22
CA GLU A 272 20.59 -23.36 1.51
C GLU A 272 19.09 -23.18 1.34
N VAL A 273 18.66 -22.17 0.59
CA VAL A 273 17.25 -21.96 0.26
C VAL A 273 16.65 -23.18 -0.42
N ALA A 274 17.37 -23.79 -1.38
CA ALA A 274 16.90 -24.96 -2.11
C ALA A 274 16.66 -26.19 -1.21
N VAL A 275 17.35 -26.30 -0.07
CA VAL A 275 17.16 -27.37 0.92
C VAL A 275 16.31 -26.97 2.13
N GLY A 276 15.82 -25.73 2.17
CA GLY A 276 15.01 -25.17 3.25
C GLY A 276 15.82 -24.69 4.47
N GLY A 277 17.09 -24.36 4.25
CA GLY A 277 17.99 -23.69 5.19
C GLY A 277 17.73 -22.17 5.28
N ASN A 278 18.64 -21.46 5.93
CA ASN A 278 18.56 -20.01 6.11
C ASN A 278 19.94 -19.37 5.86
N PRO A 279 20.10 -18.64 4.76
CA PRO A 279 21.35 -17.95 4.39
C PRO A 279 21.99 -17.01 5.42
N ALA A 280 21.23 -16.62 6.45
CA ALA A 280 21.71 -15.74 7.52
C ALA A 280 21.95 -16.47 8.86
N ASP A 281 21.83 -17.80 8.94
CA ASP A 281 22.08 -18.58 10.17
C ASP A 281 23.19 -19.62 9.97
N PRO A 282 24.40 -19.38 10.53
CA PRO A 282 25.58 -20.24 10.32
C PRO A 282 25.48 -21.62 10.98
N ARG A 283 24.29 -21.98 11.45
CA ARG A 283 23.92 -23.32 11.90
C ARG A 283 22.90 -23.83 10.88
N PRO A 284 23.36 -24.44 9.78
CA PRO A 284 22.46 -24.90 8.75
C PRO A 284 21.51 -25.89 9.41
N GLY A 285 20.20 -25.63 9.29
CA GLY A 285 19.16 -26.56 9.71
C GLY A 285 19.42 -27.86 8.98
N SER A 286 20.15 -28.78 9.61
CA SER A 286 20.97 -29.74 8.88
C SER A 286 20.11 -30.49 7.86
N PRO A 287 20.49 -30.57 6.57
CA PRO A 287 19.70 -31.29 5.60
C PRO A 287 19.50 -32.72 6.11
N THR A 288 18.25 -33.11 6.31
CA THR A 288 17.94 -34.52 6.61
C THR A 288 18.43 -35.37 5.46
N LEU A 289 19.54 -36.09 5.66
CA LEU A 289 20.02 -37.13 4.75
C LEU A 289 18.89 -38.14 4.55
N LYS A 290 18.13 -38.02 3.45
CA LYS A 290 17.06 -38.98 3.11
C LYS A 290 17.64 -40.35 2.77
N SER A 291 18.88 -40.39 2.25
CA SER A 291 19.63 -41.62 2.01
C SER A 291 21.09 -41.35 1.70
N LEU A 292 21.99 -42.21 2.19
CA LEU A 292 23.37 -42.29 1.75
C LEU A 292 23.46 -43.11 0.44
N GLN A 293 23.97 -42.53 -0.64
CA GLN A 293 24.45 -43.31 -1.77
C GLN A 293 25.94 -43.58 -1.62
N VAL A 294 26.27 -44.86 -1.46
CA VAL A 294 27.66 -45.33 -1.50
C VAL A 294 28.10 -45.37 -2.96
N VAL A 295 28.88 -44.38 -3.39
CA VAL A 295 29.65 -44.50 -4.63
C VAL A 295 30.77 -45.50 -4.35
N ARG A 296 30.64 -46.71 -4.89
CA ARG A 296 31.72 -47.69 -4.85
C ARG A 296 32.76 -47.32 -5.91
N PRO A 297 34.06 -47.45 -5.60
CA PRO A 297 35.13 -47.19 -6.57
C PRO A 297 35.03 -48.11 -7.79
#